data_AF-A0A6H9SL03-F1
#
_entry.id   AF-A0A6H9SL03-F1
#
_cell.length_a   1.000
_cell.length_b   1.000
_cell.length_c   1.000
_cell.angle_alpha   90.00
_cell.angle_beta   90.00
_cell.angle_gamma   90.00
#
_symmetry.space_group_name_H-M   'P 1'
#
loop_
_entity.id
_entity.type
_entity.pdbx_description
1 polymer ?
#
loop_
_entity_poly.entity_id
_entity_poly.type
_entity_poly.pdbx_seq_one_letter_code
_entity_poly.pdbx_strand_id
1 'polypeptide(L)'
;MSRSVQTAAPPAPSRTRVETVMDTLRARIASRALMPGARVPSIRMMADALHVSKSTVVDAYERLASEGVLVARRGSGFYVSGHAPPLALAELGPRLDRELDPLWLSRQSLEAAPGSVKPGCGWLPPSWLPDESLRRALRAVSRDEPDALTDYATPLGLPALRQQLAWRLAQHGIHAEPAQIMLTDGGTHALDLVCRLLLEPGDTV
;
A
#
# COMPACT_ATOMS: atom_id res chain seq x y z
N MET A 1 -32.34 15.11 -20.63
CA MET A 1 -31.09 15.04 -21.42
C MET A 1 -30.01 15.77 -20.65
N SER A 2 -29.37 15.07 -19.70
CA SER A 2 -28.34 15.66 -18.83
C SER A 2 -26.99 15.06 -19.24
N ARG A 3 -26.11 15.91 -19.81
CA ARG A 3 -24.78 15.53 -20.27
C ARG A 3 -23.88 15.27 -19.07
N SER A 4 -23.46 14.02 -18.93
CA SER A 4 -22.38 13.59 -18.05
C SER A 4 -21.06 14.22 -18.50
N VAL A 5 -20.47 15.07 -17.67
CA VAL A 5 -19.10 15.54 -17.84
C VAL A 5 -18.19 14.46 -17.26
N GLN A 6 -17.60 13.67 -18.15
CA GLN A 6 -16.60 12.67 -17.83
C GLN A 6 -15.25 13.38 -17.72
N THR A 7 -14.78 13.63 -16.50
CA THR A 7 -13.46 14.20 -16.24
C THR A 7 -12.42 13.12 -16.51
N ALA A 8 -11.76 13.19 -17.66
CA ALA A 8 -10.67 12.31 -18.03
C ALA A 8 -9.47 12.52 -17.08
N ALA A 9 -8.92 11.42 -16.56
CA ALA A 9 -7.66 11.43 -15.82
C ALA A 9 -6.52 11.99 -16.70
N PRO A 10 -5.53 12.71 -16.13
CA PRO A 10 -4.43 13.26 -16.91
C PRO A 10 -3.64 12.14 -17.60
N PRO A 11 -3.20 12.34 -18.85
CA PRO A 11 -2.35 11.36 -19.53
C PRO A 11 -1.05 11.18 -18.72
N ALA A 12 -0.65 9.93 -18.49
CA ALA A 12 0.64 9.61 -17.89
C ALA A 12 1.75 10.37 -18.64
N PRO A 13 2.75 10.95 -17.93
CA PRO A 13 3.77 11.74 -18.59
C PRO A 13 4.43 10.92 -19.69
N SER A 14 4.42 11.45 -20.91
CA SER A 14 5.10 10.86 -22.06
C SER A 14 6.56 10.64 -21.68
N ARG A 15 7.00 9.38 -21.59
CA ARG A 15 8.38 9.03 -21.23
C ARG A 15 9.34 9.83 -22.10
N THR A 16 10.35 10.40 -21.47
CA THR A 16 11.36 11.16 -22.21
C THR A 16 12.22 10.20 -23.03
N ARG A 17 12.82 10.71 -24.11
CA ARG A 17 13.78 9.91 -24.91
C ARG A 17 14.99 9.47 -24.08
N VAL A 18 15.37 10.27 -23.08
CA VAL A 18 16.43 9.94 -22.12
C VAL A 18 16.03 8.74 -21.27
N GLU A 19 14.82 8.75 -20.68
CA GLU A 19 14.28 7.62 -19.90
C GLU A 19 14.23 6.33 -20.72
N THR A 20 13.84 6.42 -21.99
CA THR A 20 13.79 5.25 -22.89
C THR A 20 15.17 4.59 -23.08
N VAL A 21 16.23 5.39 -23.24
CA VAL A 21 17.61 4.89 -23.34
C VAL A 21 18.05 4.26 -22.02
N MET A 22 17.72 4.89 -20.89
CA MET A 22 18.07 4.39 -19.56
C MET A 22 17.39 3.05 -19.26
N ASP A 23 16.10 2.92 -19.54
CA ASP A 23 15.33 1.69 -19.30
C ASP A 23 15.79 0.55 -20.19
N THR A 24 16.15 0.84 -21.45
CA THR A 24 16.71 -0.16 -22.37
C THR A 24 18.01 -0.75 -21.82
N LEU A 25 18.89 0.10 -21.25
CA LEU A 25 20.13 -0.34 -20.62
C LEU A 25 19.87 -1.13 -19.34
N ARG A 26 18.96 -0.68 -18.47
CA ARG A 26 18.58 -1.41 -17.26
C ARG A 26 18.01 -2.78 -17.58
N ALA A 27 17.15 -2.91 -18.60
CA ALA A 27 16.60 -4.18 -19.04
C ALA A 27 17.69 -5.14 -19.56
N ARG A 28 18.69 -4.64 -20.29
CA ARG A 28 19.83 -5.45 -20.76
C ARG A 28 20.75 -5.90 -19.62
N ILE A 29 20.91 -5.09 -18.58
CA ILE A 29 21.66 -5.47 -17.37
C ILE A 29 20.86 -6.51 -16.56
N ALA A 30 19.57 -6.28 -16.35
CA ALA A 30 18.69 -7.19 -15.60
C ALA A 30 18.57 -8.58 -16.26
N SER A 31 18.46 -8.62 -17.58
CA SER A 31 18.47 -9.87 -18.38
C SER A 31 19.85 -10.53 -18.51
N ARG A 32 20.89 -9.95 -17.89
CA ARG A 32 22.29 -10.40 -17.98
C ARG A 32 22.90 -10.41 -19.39
N ALA A 33 22.27 -9.75 -20.37
CA ALA A 33 22.86 -9.50 -21.68
C ALA A 33 24.08 -8.56 -21.58
N LEU A 34 24.11 -7.70 -20.55
CA LEU A 34 25.27 -6.89 -20.15
C LEU A 34 25.65 -7.24 -18.72
N MET A 35 26.67 -8.08 -18.55
CA MET A 35 27.18 -8.49 -17.24
C MET A 35 27.90 -7.32 -16.52
N PRO A 36 28.00 -7.35 -15.17
CA PRO A 36 28.86 -6.44 -14.43
C PRO A 36 30.28 -6.43 -15.01
N GLY A 37 30.84 -5.23 -15.21
CA GLY A 37 32.15 -5.05 -15.86
C GLY A 37 32.14 -5.11 -17.39
N ALA A 38 31.01 -5.45 -18.04
CA ALA A 38 30.89 -5.40 -19.49
C ALA A 38 30.89 -3.96 -20.00
N ARG A 39 31.48 -3.77 -21.18
CA ARG A 39 31.46 -2.47 -21.89
C ARG A 39 30.07 -2.25 -22.49
N VAL A 40 29.46 -1.11 -22.23
CA VAL A 40 28.15 -0.79 -22.84
C VAL A 40 28.32 -0.34 -24.29
N PRO A 41 27.26 -0.41 -25.12
CA PRO A 41 27.27 0.13 -26.47
C PRO A 41 27.81 1.55 -26.54
N SER A 42 28.58 1.86 -27.58
CA SER A 42 29.06 3.22 -27.79
C SER A 42 27.90 4.20 -27.98
N ILE A 43 28.12 5.48 -27.66
CA ILE A 43 27.11 6.54 -27.83
C ILE A 43 26.51 6.54 -29.25
N ARG A 44 27.36 6.35 -30.27
CA ARG A 44 26.94 6.30 -31.66
C ARG A 44 26.07 5.07 -31.94
N MET A 45 26.52 3.89 -31.53
CA MET A 45 25.79 2.64 -31.74
C MET A 45 24.42 2.63 -31.04
N MET A 46 24.34 3.20 -29.83
CA MET A 46 23.06 3.30 -29.11
C MET A 46 22.12 4.35 -29.73
N ALA A 47 22.68 5.47 -30.20
CA ALA A 47 21.91 6.50 -30.90
C ALA A 47 21.28 5.95 -32.19
N ASP A 48 22.06 5.19 -32.96
CA ASP A 48 21.59 4.56 -34.20
C ASP A 48 20.55 3.47 -33.91
N ALA A 49 20.77 2.65 -32.88
CA ALA A 49 19.87 1.55 -32.52
C ALA A 49 18.49 2.00 -32.01
N LEU A 50 18.42 3.14 -31.32
CA LEU A 50 17.18 3.68 -30.75
C LEU A 50 16.63 4.87 -31.55
N HIS A 51 17.26 5.24 -32.66
CA HIS A 51 16.92 6.41 -33.48
C HIS A 51 16.77 7.71 -32.66
N VAL A 52 17.69 7.94 -31.72
CA VAL A 52 17.74 9.13 -30.86
C VAL A 52 19.00 9.97 -31.14
N SER A 53 19.02 11.23 -30.69
CA SER A 53 20.23 12.04 -30.83
C SER A 53 21.37 11.53 -29.93
N LYS A 54 22.61 11.75 -30.37
CA LYS A 54 23.80 11.44 -29.56
C LYS A 54 23.77 12.14 -28.20
N SER A 55 23.25 13.38 -28.15
CA SER A 55 23.10 14.13 -26.90
C SER A 55 22.15 13.45 -25.91
N THR A 56 21.06 12.84 -26.37
CA THR A 56 20.15 12.06 -25.50
C THR A 56 20.85 10.85 -24.89
N VAL A 57 21.68 10.15 -25.66
CA VAL A 57 22.44 9.00 -25.17
C VAL A 57 23.52 9.41 -24.17
N VAL A 58 24.21 10.54 -24.43
CA VAL A 58 25.19 11.10 -23.49
C VAL A 58 24.52 11.43 -22.15
N ASP A 59 23.40 12.16 -22.18
CA ASP A 59 22.63 12.52 -20.97
C ASP A 59 22.18 11.26 -20.22
N ALA A 60 21.63 10.26 -20.91
CA ALA A 60 21.23 8.99 -20.31
C ALA A 60 22.40 8.24 -19.65
N TYR A 61 23.57 8.21 -20.30
CA TYR A 61 24.75 7.51 -19.78
C TYR A 61 25.35 8.24 -18.57
N GLU A 62 25.38 9.57 -18.61
CA GLU A 62 25.83 10.41 -17.48
C GLU A 62 24.91 10.25 -16.27
N ARG A 63 23.59 10.23 -16.47
CA ARG A 63 22.63 9.95 -15.39
C ARG A 63 22.83 8.56 -14.81
N LEU A 64 22.91 7.52 -15.64
CA LEU A 64 23.17 6.15 -15.16
C LEU A 64 24.54 6.02 -14.47
N ALA A 65 25.53 6.81 -14.85
CA ALA A 65 26.81 6.87 -14.15
C ALA A 65 26.67 7.56 -12.78
N SER A 66 25.89 8.63 -12.68
CA SER A 66 25.59 9.32 -11.42
C SER A 66 24.78 8.46 -10.44
N GLU A 67 23.92 7.57 -10.95
CA GLU A 67 23.17 6.58 -10.17
C GLU A 67 24.02 5.37 -9.76
N GLY A 68 25.28 5.30 -10.21
CA GLY A 68 26.18 4.19 -9.94
C GLY A 68 25.85 2.91 -10.71
N VAL A 69 24.99 2.96 -11.73
CA VAL A 69 24.67 1.82 -12.61
C VAL A 69 25.77 1.59 -13.65
N LEU A 70 26.41 2.68 -14.10
CA LEU A 70 27.55 2.65 -15.01
C LEU A 70 28.79 3.29 -14.38
N VAL A 71 29.97 2.92 -14.87
CA VAL A 71 31.26 3.54 -14.54
C VAL A 71 31.89 4.07 -15.82
N ALA A 72 32.19 5.36 -15.86
CA ALA A 72 32.96 5.98 -16.93
C ALA A 72 34.45 5.69 -16.74
N ARG A 73 35.12 5.13 -17.75
CA ARG A 73 36.57 4.97 -17.80
C ARG A 73 37.15 5.92 -18.84
N ARG A 74 38.06 6.80 -18.42
CA ARG A 74 38.70 7.80 -19.31
C ARG A 74 39.28 7.09 -20.55
N GLY A 75 38.95 7.60 -21.72
CA GLY A 75 39.40 7.07 -23.02
C GLY A 75 38.77 5.75 -23.49
N SER A 76 38.02 5.04 -22.63
CA SER A 76 37.52 3.67 -22.93
C SER A 76 36.00 3.54 -23.02
N GLY A 77 35.26 4.54 -22.53
CA GLY A 77 33.79 4.59 -22.56
C GLY A 77 33.17 4.20 -21.22
N PHE A 78 31.93 3.70 -21.27
CA PHE A 78 31.15 3.34 -20.08
C PHE A 78 31.11 1.82 -19.88
N TYR A 79 31.06 1.38 -18.64
CA TYR A 79 31.04 -0.02 -18.22
C TYR A 79 29.95 -0.25 -17.18
N VAL A 80 29.34 -1.44 -17.13
CA VAL A 80 28.34 -1.78 -16.10
C VAL A 80 29.00 -1.90 -14.73
N SER A 81 28.41 -1.26 -13.71
CA SER A 81 28.93 -1.30 -12.35
C SER A 81 28.90 -2.69 -11.72
N GLY A 82 29.87 -2.93 -10.84
CA GLY A 82 30.22 -4.23 -10.28
C GLY A 82 29.34 -4.72 -9.13
N HIS A 83 28.02 -4.57 -9.18
CA HIS A 83 27.10 -5.34 -8.32
C HIS A 83 25.80 -5.52 -9.10
N ALA A 84 25.62 -6.68 -9.75
CA ALA A 84 24.29 -7.05 -10.20
C ALA A 84 23.43 -7.21 -8.93
N PRO A 85 22.24 -6.57 -8.84
CA PRO A 85 21.31 -6.91 -7.79
C PRO A 85 21.10 -8.44 -7.83
N PRO A 86 21.05 -9.11 -6.66
CA PRO A 86 20.85 -10.55 -6.62
C PRO A 86 19.65 -10.92 -7.47
N LEU A 87 19.83 -11.92 -8.34
CA LEU A 87 18.78 -12.36 -9.25
C LEU A 87 17.58 -12.79 -8.38
N ALA A 88 16.49 -12.04 -8.45
CA ALA A 88 15.24 -12.41 -7.79
C ALA A 88 14.63 -13.59 -8.54
N LEU A 89 15.14 -14.81 -8.28
CA LEU A 89 14.62 -16.06 -8.85
C LEU A 89 13.11 -16.23 -8.61
N ALA A 90 12.57 -15.59 -7.56
CA ALA A 90 11.15 -15.53 -7.27
C ALA A 90 10.31 -14.83 -8.38
N GLU A 91 10.92 -13.96 -9.19
CA GLU A 91 10.25 -13.23 -10.26
C GLU A 91 10.36 -13.93 -11.63
N LEU A 92 11.22 -14.94 -11.76
CA LEU A 92 11.52 -15.64 -13.01
C LEU A 92 10.73 -16.95 -13.20
N GLY A 93 9.94 -17.36 -12.21
CA GLY A 93 9.09 -18.55 -12.33
C GLY A 93 7.83 -18.28 -13.18
N PRO A 94 7.26 -19.30 -13.83
CA PRO A 94 5.91 -19.18 -14.39
C PRO A 94 4.98 -18.71 -13.26
N ARG A 95 4.07 -17.76 -13.57
CA ARG A 95 2.93 -17.48 -12.70
C ARG A 95 2.09 -18.76 -12.69
N LEU A 96 2.43 -19.67 -11.78
CA LEU A 96 1.59 -20.80 -11.46
C LEU A 96 0.24 -20.20 -11.07
N ASP A 97 -0.85 -20.63 -11.72
CA ASP A 97 -2.19 -20.41 -11.19
C ASP A 97 -2.20 -21.08 -9.82
N ARG A 98 -1.95 -20.26 -8.80
CA ARG A 98 -1.80 -20.71 -7.42
C ARG A 98 -3.17 -21.17 -6.98
N GLU A 99 -3.23 -22.41 -6.49
CA GLU A 99 -4.34 -22.87 -5.66
C GLU A 99 -4.63 -21.77 -4.64
N LEU A 100 -5.86 -21.25 -4.66
CA LEU A 100 -6.31 -20.19 -3.78
C LEU A 100 -6.47 -20.78 -2.37
N ASP A 101 -5.35 -20.97 -1.67
CA ASP A 101 -5.34 -21.32 -0.26
C ASP A 101 -5.90 -20.13 0.56
N PRO A 102 -6.86 -20.34 1.48
CA PRO A 102 -7.35 -19.33 2.41
C PRO A 102 -6.25 -18.49 3.11
N LEU A 103 -5.11 -19.10 3.44
CA LEU A 103 -3.97 -18.39 4.02
C LEU A 103 -3.31 -17.45 3.00
N TRP A 104 -3.21 -17.89 1.75
CA TRP A 104 -2.70 -17.06 0.66
C TRP A 104 -3.64 -15.88 0.38
N LEU A 105 -4.95 -16.10 0.35
CA LEU A 105 -5.95 -15.05 0.15
C LEU A 105 -5.92 -14.00 1.28
N SER A 106 -5.80 -14.47 2.52
CA SER A 106 -5.67 -13.59 3.70
C SER A 106 -4.39 -12.74 3.63
N ARG A 107 -3.24 -13.36 3.29
CA ARG A 107 -1.97 -12.64 3.13
C ARG A 107 -2.03 -11.63 1.99
N GLN A 108 -2.59 -12.01 0.84
CA GLN A 108 -2.73 -11.10 -0.30
C GLN A 108 -3.65 -9.90 0.02
N SER A 109 -4.72 -10.10 0.78
CA SER A 109 -5.58 -9.00 1.25
C SER A 109 -4.82 -8.01 2.15
N LEU A 110 -3.86 -8.49 2.96
CA LEU A 110 -3.04 -7.66 3.83
C LEU A 110 -1.87 -7.00 3.09
N GLU A 111 -1.27 -7.68 2.11
CA GLU A 111 -0.13 -7.22 1.29
C GLU A 111 -0.53 -6.26 0.15
N ALA A 112 -1.81 -5.92 0.02
CA ALA A 112 -2.30 -5.12 -1.08
C ALA A 112 -1.61 -3.73 -1.14
N ALA A 113 -1.08 -3.42 -2.34
CA ALA A 113 -0.14 -2.34 -2.60
C ALA A 113 -0.63 -0.95 -2.14
N PRO A 114 0.29 -0.01 -1.82
CA PRO A 114 -0.08 1.37 -1.53
C PRO A 114 -0.93 1.96 -2.66
N GLY A 115 -2.09 2.53 -2.32
CA GLY A 115 -3.04 3.10 -3.31
C GLY A 115 -4.01 2.10 -3.93
N SER A 116 -3.96 0.81 -3.58
CA SER A 116 -5.01 -0.14 -3.95
C SER A 116 -6.32 0.17 -3.23
N VAL A 117 -7.43 0.21 -3.97
CA VAL A 117 -8.77 0.27 -3.38
C VAL A 117 -9.10 -1.11 -2.82
N LYS A 118 -9.51 -1.17 -1.55
CA LYS A 118 -9.77 -2.41 -0.81
C LYS A 118 -11.27 -2.55 -0.48
N PRO A 119 -12.14 -2.69 -1.50
CA PRO A 119 -13.57 -2.83 -1.26
C PRO A 119 -13.84 -4.13 -0.49
N GLY A 120 -14.65 -4.05 0.57
CA GLY A 120 -14.98 -5.20 1.41
C GLY A 120 -14.05 -5.44 2.61
N CYS A 121 -12.87 -4.81 2.68
CA CYS A 121 -11.97 -4.97 3.84
C CYS A 121 -12.39 -4.14 5.07
N GLY A 122 -13.44 -3.31 4.96
CA GLY A 122 -13.93 -2.47 6.05
C GLY A 122 -13.00 -1.30 6.45
N TRP A 123 -11.91 -1.08 5.71
CA TRP A 123 -10.97 0.00 6.00
C TRP A 123 -11.44 1.34 5.43
N LEU A 124 -11.30 2.39 6.22
CA LEU A 124 -11.53 3.75 5.78
C LEU A 124 -10.31 4.28 5.02
N PRO A 125 -10.50 5.12 3.98
CA PRO A 125 -9.38 5.85 3.37
C PRO A 125 -8.60 6.64 4.42
N PRO A 126 -7.26 6.72 4.33
CA PRO A 126 -6.46 7.47 5.31
C PRO A 126 -6.90 8.94 5.46
N SER A 127 -7.34 9.58 4.37
CA SER A 127 -7.83 10.96 4.38
C SER A 127 -9.15 11.14 5.14
N TRP A 128 -9.87 10.06 5.45
CA TRP A 128 -11.11 10.09 6.25
C TRP A 128 -10.84 9.85 7.73
N LEU A 129 -9.64 9.38 8.10
CA LEU A 129 -9.27 9.16 9.49
C LEU A 129 -8.95 10.49 10.17
N PRO A 130 -9.57 10.81 11.33
CA PRO A 130 -9.38 12.09 11.99
C PRO A 130 -8.12 12.08 12.87
N ASP A 131 -6.94 11.98 12.25
CA ASP A 131 -5.65 11.77 12.93
C ASP A 131 -5.38 12.78 14.05
N GLU A 132 -5.59 14.08 13.80
CA GLU A 132 -5.31 15.10 14.81
C GLU A 132 -6.30 15.05 15.98
N SER A 133 -7.58 14.75 15.71
CA SER A 133 -8.58 14.58 16.76
C SER A 133 -8.28 13.35 17.61
N LEU A 134 -7.86 12.24 17.00
CA LEU A 134 -7.45 11.03 17.70
C LEU A 134 -6.23 11.30 18.59
N ARG A 135 -5.20 11.97 18.05
CA ARG A 135 -4.01 12.39 18.82
C ARG A 135 -4.36 13.31 19.98
N ARG A 136 -5.32 14.21 19.81
CA ARG A 136 -5.80 15.09 20.87
C ARG A 136 -6.55 14.33 21.95
N ALA A 137 -7.43 13.40 21.56
CA ALA A 137 -8.17 12.56 22.49
C ALA A 137 -7.23 11.68 23.34
N LEU A 138 -6.24 11.03 22.71
CA LEU A 138 -5.23 10.24 23.43
C LEU A 138 -4.45 11.08 24.45
N ARG A 139 -4.04 12.31 24.08
CA ARG A 139 -3.39 13.26 25.00
C ARG A 139 -4.28 13.72 26.14
N ALA A 140 -5.59 13.81 25.92
CA ALA A 140 -6.54 14.18 26.97
C ALA A 140 -6.71 13.01 27.95
N VAL A 141 -6.96 11.80 27.45
CA VAL A 141 -7.12 10.60 28.28
C VAL A 141 -5.86 10.32 29.10
N SER A 142 -4.66 10.55 28.55
CA SER A 142 -3.40 10.38 29.30
C SER A 142 -3.22 11.35 30.47
N ARG A 143 -4.06 12.38 30.59
CA ARG A 143 -4.03 13.38 31.67
C ARG A 143 -5.15 13.18 32.70
N ASP A 144 -6.09 12.27 32.44
CA ASP A 144 -7.13 11.89 33.41
C ASP A 144 -6.53 11.09 34.58
N GLU A 145 -7.36 10.81 35.59
CA GLU A 145 -6.90 10.11 36.79
C GLU A 145 -6.27 8.75 36.46
N PRO A 146 -5.16 8.38 37.16
CA PRO A 146 -4.42 7.15 36.89
C PRO A 146 -5.29 5.89 36.94
N ASP A 147 -6.25 5.85 37.85
CA ASP A 147 -7.13 4.70 38.07
C ASP A 147 -7.97 4.39 36.81
N ALA A 148 -8.39 5.41 36.06
CA ALA A 148 -9.13 5.21 34.81
C ALA A 148 -8.27 4.61 33.68
N LEU A 149 -6.93 4.69 33.79
CA LEU A 149 -5.97 4.13 32.82
C LEU A 149 -5.50 2.73 33.19
N THR A 150 -5.40 2.43 34.49
CA THR A 150 -4.80 1.17 34.98
C THR A 150 -5.82 0.14 35.43
N ASP A 151 -7.03 0.56 35.79
CA ASP A 151 -8.06 -0.35 36.26
C ASP A 151 -8.92 -0.90 35.12
N TYR A 152 -9.51 -2.06 35.38
CA TYR A 152 -10.51 -2.63 34.48
C TYR A 152 -11.80 -1.81 34.50
N ALA A 153 -12.33 -1.53 33.31
CA ALA A 153 -13.68 -0.97 33.18
C ALA A 153 -14.75 -1.97 33.65
N THR A 154 -15.98 -1.48 33.83
CA THR A 154 -17.14 -2.36 34.04
C THR A 154 -17.34 -3.30 32.84
N PRO A 155 -18.00 -4.46 32.99
CA PRO A 155 -18.30 -5.36 31.87
C PRO A 155 -19.10 -4.71 30.73
N LEU A 156 -19.84 -3.63 31.03
CA LEU A 156 -20.59 -2.86 30.03
C LEU A 156 -19.71 -1.84 29.27
N GLY A 157 -18.48 -1.61 29.74
CA GLY A 157 -17.57 -0.59 29.24
C GLY A 157 -17.79 0.81 29.85
N LEU A 158 -17.10 1.80 29.27
CA LEU A 158 -17.03 3.16 29.81
C LEU A 158 -18.42 3.86 29.83
N PRO A 159 -18.94 4.28 31.00
CA PRO A 159 -20.28 4.88 31.12
C PRO A 159 -20.49 6.13 30.26
N ALA A 160 -19.50 7.03 30.22
CA ALA A 160 -19.58 8.26 29.43
C ALA A 160 -19.75 7.98 27.93
N LEU A 161 -19.04 6.97 27.40
CA LEU A 161 -19.17 6.57 26.00
C LEU A 161 -20.55 5.97 25.72
N ARG A 162 -21.08 5.16 26.64
CA ARG A 162 -22.45 4.60 26.49
C ARG A 162 -23.52 5.68 26.43
N GLN A 163 -23.40 6.75 27.23
CA GLN A 163 -24.32 7.90 27.15
C GLN A 163 -24.25 8.59 25.78
N GLN A 164 -23.04 8.81 25.25
CA GLN A 164 -22.86 9.39 23.92
C GLN A 164 -23.42 8.50 22.81
N LEU A 165 -23.23 7.18 22.91
CA LEU A 165 -23.80 6.21 21.98
C LEU A 165 -25.33 6.19 22.04
N ALA A 166 -25.94 6.21 23.23
CA ALA A 166 -27.39 6.30 23.38
C ALA A 166 -27.96 7.53 22.67
N TRP A 167 -27.33 8.69 22.88
CA TRP A 167 -27.72 9.93 22.18
C TRP A 167 -27.57 9.83 20.65
N ARG A 168 -26.47 9.22 20.17
CA ARG A 168 -26.23 9.03 18.74
C ARG A 168 -27.20 8.04 18.11
N LEU A 169 -27.51 6.94 18.79
CA LEU A 169 -28.47 5.93 18.34
C LEU A 169 -29.89 6.51 18.22
N ALA A 170 -30.28 7.39 19.15
CA ALA A 170 -31.58 8.07 19.10
C ALA A 170 -31.75 8.92 17.83
N GLN A 171 -30.67 9.52 17.30
CA GLN A 171 -30.72 10.24 16.01
C GLN A 171 -30.99 9.34 14.81
N HIS A 172 -30.72 8.05 14.95
CA HIS A 172 -31.04 7.01 13.98
C HIS A 172 -32.37 6.30 14.30
N GLY A 173 -33.17 6.83 15.23
CA GLY A 173 -34.45 6.25 15.64
C GLY A 173 -34.34 5.02 16.55
N ILE A 174 -33.14 4.71 17.03
CA ILE A 174 -32.90 3.57 17.93
C ILE A 174 -32.90 4.09 19.36
N HIS A 175 -33.98 3.81 20.10
CA HIS A 175 -34.11 4.16 21.50
C HIS A 175 -33.52 3.06 22.38
N ALA A 176 -32.34 3.32 22.96
CA ALA A 176 -31.69 2.44 23.92
C ALA A 176 -31.17 3.27 25.10
N GLU A 177 -31.46 2.84 26.33
CA GLU A 177 -30.90 3.45 27.53
C GLU A 177 -29.41 3.09 27.66
N PRO A 178 -28.57 3.94 28.29
CA PRO A 178 -27.15 3.62 28.49
C PRO A 178 -26.90 2.28 29.20
N ALA A 179 -27.84 1.84 30.05
CA ALA A 179 -27.78 0.55 30.75
C ALA A 179 -28.00 -0.66 29.81
N GLN A 180 -28.61 -0.46 28.65
CA GLN A 180 -28.88 -1.48 27.63
C GLN A 180 -27.76 -1.55 26.57
N ILE A 181 -26.73 -0.71 26.69
CA ILE A 181 -25.59 -0.67 25.77
C ILE A 181 -24.38 -1.34 26.43
N MET A 182 -23.74 -2.26 25.71
CA MET A 182 -22.49 -2.90 26.09
C MET A 182 -21.42 -2.61 25.02
N LEU A 183 -20.25 -2.17 25.45
CA LEU A 183 -19.09 -2.02 24.56
C LEU A 183 -18.39 -3.37 24.37
N THR A 184 -17.88 -3.61 23.16
CA THR A 184 -17.17 -4.84 22.79
C THR A 184 -15.92 -4.51 21.98
N ASP A 185 -15.02 -5.47 21.83
CA ASP A 185 -13.79 -5.33 21.04
C ASP A 185 -14.02 -5.33 19.52
N GLY A 186 -15.29 -5.34 19.08
CA GLY A 186 -15.67 -5.26 17.68
C GLY A 186 -16.93 -6.05 17.37
N GLY A 187 -17.38 -5.96 16.11
CA GLY A 187 -18.62 -6.60 15.65
C GLY A 187 -18.62 -8.12 15.81
N THR A 188 -17.47 -8.79 15.59
CA THR A 188 -17.34 -10.24 15.77
C THR A 188 -17.50 -10.65 17.23
N HIS A 189 -16.90 -9.90 18.17
CA HIS A 189 -17.06 -10.16 19.60
C HIS A 189 -18.52 -9.93 20.02
N ALA A 190 -19.15 -8.84 19.56
CA ALA A 190 -20.58 -8.61 19.80
C ALA A 190 -21.47 -9.75 19.29
N LEU A 191 -21.20 -10.24 18.07
CA LEU A 191 -21.98 -11.33 17.48
C LEU A 191 -21.78 -12.65 18.23
N ASP A 192 -20.55 -12.98 18.63
CA ASP A 192 -20.27 -14.17 19.45
C ASP A 192 -21.06 -14.14 20.77
N LEU A 193 -21.07 -13.00 21.48
CA LEU A 193 -21.84 -12.85 22.72
C LEU A 193 -23.34 -13.03 22.49
N VAL A 194 -23.89 -12.44 21.42
CA VAL A 194 -25.31 -12.58 21.06
C VAL A 194 -25.63 -14.04 20.73
N CYS A 195 -24.79 -14.71 19.93
CA CYS A 195 -24.97 -16.11 19.58
C CYS A 195 -24.93 -17.01 20.81
N ARG A 196 -23.97 -16.82 21.73
CA ARG A 196 -23.88 -17.60 22.98
C ARG A 196 -25.06 -17.38 23.91
N LEU A 197 -25.67 -16.20 23.88
CA LEU A 197 -26.79 -15.86 24.74
C LEU A 197 -28.13 -16.36 24.19
N LEU A 198 -28.32 -16.27 22.87
CA LEU A 198 -29.62 -16.47 22.23
C LEU A 198 -29.79 -17.81 21.53
N LEU A 199 -28.70 -18.49 21.16
CA LEU A 199 -28.77 -19.73 20.38
C LEU A 199 -28.64 -20.96 21.28
N GLU A 200 -29.47 -21.96 20.97
CA GLU A 200 -29.43 -23.28 21.57
C GLU A 200 -29.02 -24.35 20.53
N PRO A 201 -28.50 -25.51 20.97
CA PRO A 201 -28.19 -26.61 20.06
C PRO A 201 -29.44 -27.05 19.28
N GLY A 202 -29.39 -26.93 17.95
CA GLY A 202 -30.50 -27.29 17.05
C GLY A 202 -31.19 -26.10 16.39
N ASP A 203 -30.88 -24.87 16.81
CA ASP A 203 -31.35 -23.67 16.14
C ASP A 203 -30.81 -23.54 14.72
N THR A 204 -31.63 -22.97 13.83
CA THR A 204 -31.23 -22.65 12.45
C THR A 204 -30.82 -21.17 12.38
N VAL A 205 -29.59 -20.90 11.93
CA VAL A 205 -28.96 -19.57 11.88
C VAL A 205 -28.64 -19.16 10.46
#